data_AF-A0A0L0FSX8-F1
#
_entry.id   AF-A0A0L0FSX8-F1
#
_cell.length_a   1.000
_cell.length_b   1.000
_cell.length_c   1.000
_cell.angle_alpha   90.00
_cell.angle_beta   90.00
_cell.angle_gamma   90.00
#
_symmetry.space_group_name_H-M   'P 1'
#
loop_
_entity.id
_entity.type
_entity.pdbx_description
1 polymer ?
#
loop_
_entity_poly.entity_id
_entity_poly.type
_entity_poly.pdbx_seq_one_letter_code
_entity_poly.pdbx_strand_id
1 'polypeptide(L)' 'NSNFKTAKVSTVKVVMFVKDYNAEGREDHISVTAGEIGQYLGRQGDYCRIKLFVRIGEGLVPSAIVVGM' A
#
# COMPACT_ATOMS: atom_id res chain seq x y z
N ASN A 1 15.22 6.67 -37.86
CA ASN A 1 14.80 7.33 -36.60
C ASN A 1 13.97 6.39 -35.76
N SER A 2 14.62 5.50 -35.00
CA SER A 2 13.94 4.58 -34.10
C SER A 2 13.73 5.27 -32.76
N ASN A 3 12.54 5.83 -32.58
CA ASN A 3 12.13 6.57 -31.39
C ASN A 3 11.72 5.57 -30.28
N PHE A 4 12.71 4.91 -29.67
CA PHE A 4 12.47 4.07 -28.49
C PHE A 4 12.13 4.99 -27.30
N LYS A 5 10.84 5.18 -27.03
CA LYS A 5 10.37 5.78 -25.78
C LYS A 5 10.76 4.83 -24.65
N THR A 6 11.74 5.21 -23.84
CA THR A 6 12.11 4.50 -22.62
C THR A 6 10.90 4.47 -21.69
N ALA A 7 10.25 3.31 -21.54
CA ALA A 7 9.21 3.14 -20.55
C ALA A 7 9.84 3.34 -19.16
N LYS A 8 9.30 4.28 -18.38
CA LYS A 8 9.74 4.51 -17.00
C LYS A 8 9.31 3.32 -16.16
N VAL A 9 10.23 2.39 -15.93
CA VAL A 9 10.01 1.28 -14.99
C VAL A 9 9.81 1.89 -13.61
N SER A 10 8.57 1.87 -13.11
CA SER A 10 8.25 2.32 -11.77
C SER A 10 8.42 1.14 -10.84
N THR A 11 9.44 1.18 -9.98
CA THR A 11 9.67 0.12 -9.00
C THR A 11 8.50 0.07 -8.01
N VAL A 12 7.77 -1.04 -8.01
CA VAL A 12 6.68 -1.29 -7.06
C VAL A 12 7.30 -1.69 -5.71
N LYS A 13 7.03 -0.92 -4.66
CA LYS A 13 7.40 -1.29 -3.29
C LYS A 13 6.31 -2.18 -2.70
N VAL A 14 6.62 -3.45 -2.50
CA VAL A 14 5.70 -4.44 -1.92
C VAL A 14 5.86 -4.46 -0.40
N VAL A 15 4.74 -4.42 0.32
CA VAL A 15 4.68 -4.49 1.77
C VAL A 15 3.75 -5.60 2.23
N MET A 16 3.93 -6.03 3.48
CA MET A 16 3.06 -6.99 4.16
C MET A 16 2.57 -6.39 5.48
N PHE A 17 1.37 -6.78 5.91
CA PHE A 17 0.83 -6.36 7.21
C PHE A 17 1.08 -7.43 8.27
N VAL A 18 1.57 -7.03 9.44
CA VAL A 18 1.89 -7.96 10.55
C VAL A 18 0.78 -8.08 11.59
N LYS A 19 -0.26 -7.26 11.51
CA LYS A 19 -1.42 -7.25 12.40
C LYS A 19 -2.68 -6.86 11.62
N ASP A 20 -3.82 -7.33 12.11
CA ASP A 20 -5.11 -6.88 11.63
C ASP A 20 -5.32 -5.41 11.97
N TYR A 21 -6.02 -4.71 11.08
CA TYR A 21 -6.48 -3.35 11.30
C TYR A 21 -7.88 -3.20 10.74
N ASN A 22 -8.81 -2.73 11.56
CA ASN A 22 -10.15 -2.36 11.12
C ASN A 22 -10.20 -0.84 10.96
N ALA A 23 -10.56 -0.37 9.76
CA ALA A 23 -10.76 1.05 9.51
C ALA A 23 -11.98 1.63 10.24
N GLU A 24 -12.92 0.78 10.68
CA GLU A 24 -14.14 1.20 11.40
C GLU A 24 -14.98 2.23 10.62
N GLY A 25 -14.91 2.19 9.29
CA GLY A 25 -15.60 3.15 8.43
C GLY A 25 -14.95 4.55 8.39
N ARG A 26 -13.76 4.73 8.97
CA ARG A 26 -12.99 5.97 8.80
C ARG A 26 -12.75 6.24 7.32
N GLU A 27 -13.08 7.46 6.93
CA GLU A 27 -12.83 7.97 5.58
C GLU A 27 -11.34 7.84 5.24
N ASP A 28 -11.03 7.50 3.99
CA ASP A 28 -9.67 7.27 3.46
C ASP A 28 -8.87 6.11 4.08
N HIS A 29 -9.40 5.39 5.06
CA HIS A 29 -8.75 4.23 5.66
C HIS A 29 -9.28 2.92 5.06
N ILE A 30 -8.45 1.89 5.06
CA ILE A 30 -8.85 0.54 4.65
C ILE A 30 -8.58 -0.45 5.78
N SER A 31 -9.52 -1.34 6.03
CA SER A 31 -9.27 -2.50 6.88
C SER A 31 -8.29 -3.43 6.17
N VAL A 32 -7.40 -4.09 6.92
CA VAL A 32 -6.46 -5.11 6.43
C VAL A 32 -6.35 -6.27 7.42
N THR A 33 -5.98 -7.44 6.91
CA THR A 33 -5.70 -8.64 7.71
C THR A 33 -4.21 -8.91 7.75
N ALA A 34 -3.69 -9.42 8.86
CA ALA A 34 -2.31 -9.88 8.97
C ALA A 34 -1.98 -10.90 7.87
N GLY A 35 -0.83 -10.73 7.23
CA GLY A 35 -0.39 -11.53 6.10
C GLY A 35 -0.91 -11.07 4.73
N GLU A 36 -1.86 -10.14 4.65
CA GLU A 36 -2.18 -9.49 3.38
C GLU A 36 -0.95 -8.71 2.84
N ILE A 37 -0.87 -8.60 1.52
CA ILE A 37 0.19 -7.89 0.81
C ILE A 37 -0.38 -6.75 -0.03
N GLY A 38 0.40 -5.69 -0.17
CA GLY A 38 0.01 -4.52 -0.95
C GLY A 38 1.21 -3.74 -1.48
N GLN A 39 0.90 -2.72 -2.27
CA GLN A 39 1.84 -1.74 -2.77
C GLN A 39 1.88 -0.52 -1.84
N TYR A 40 3.05 -0.16 -1.36
CA TYR A 40 3.28 1.10 -0.69
C TYR A 40 3.25 2.27 -1.68
N LEU A 41 2.38 3.25 -1.42
CA LEU A 41 2.22 4.45 -2.25
C LEU A 41 2.85 5.69 -1.61
N GLY A 42 2.94 5.73 -0.28
CA GLY A 42 3.53 6.85 0.45
C GLY A 42 3.20 6.85 1.94
N ARG A 43 3.80 7.79 2.67
CA ARG A 43 3.59 8.01 4.11
C ARG A 43 2.87 9.32 4.35
N GLN A 44 1.94 9.31 5.30
CA GLN A 44 1.18 10.47 5.77
C GLN A 44 1.18 10.43 7.31
N GLY A 45 2.19 11.09 7.91
CA GLY A 45 2.42 11.04 9.36
C GLY A 45 2.65 9.61 9.86
N ASP A 46 1.80 9.14 10.76
CA ASP A 46 1.86 7.79 11.33
C ASP A 46 1.17 6.72 10.48
N TYR A 47 0.67 7.09 9.30
CA TYR A 47 -0.03 6.20 8.38
C TYR A 47 0.72 6.01 7.05
N CYS A 48 0.43 4.91 6.38
CA CYS A 48 0.90 4.61 5.03
C CYS A 48 -0.30 4.47 4.10
N ARG A 49 -0.24 5.12 2.93
CA ARG A 49 -1.21 4.91 1.85
C ARG A 49 -0.79 3.65 1.09
N ILE A 50 -1.66 2.65 1.06
CA ILE A 50 -1.39 1.32 0.50
C ILE A 50 -2.49 0.98 -0.51
N LYS A 51 -2.11 0.27 -1.58
CA LYS A 51 -3.04 -0.39 -2.50
C LYS A 51 -2.91 -1.90 -2.36
N LEU A 52 -3.98 -2.59 -2.02
CA LEU A 52 -3.98 -4.05 -1.86
C LEU A 52 -3.87 -4.77 -3.20
N PHE A 53 -3.17 -5.89 -3.22
CA PHE A 53 -3.04 -6.71 -4.44
C PHE A 53 -4.17 -7.72 -4.61
N VAL A 54 -4.66 -8.29 -3.50
CA VAL A 54 -5.61 -9.41 -3.54
C VAL A 54 -7.05 -8.94 -3.77
N ARG A 55 -7.42 -7.79 -3.18
CA ARG A 55 -8.74 -7.19 -3.32
C ARG A 55 -8.62 -5.72 -3.70
N ILE A 56 -9.64 -5.22 -4.38
CA ILE A 56 -9.71 -3.80 -4.75
C ILE A 56 -9.87 -2.98 -3.46
N GLY A 57 -8.82 -2.28 -3.07
CA GLY A 57 -8.81 -1.41 -1.90
C GLY A 57 -7.55 -0.57 -1.86
N GLU A 58 -7.72 0.73 -1.70
CA GLU A 58 -6.64 1.67 -1.45
C GLU A 58 -7.03 2.56 -0.27
N GLY A 59 -6.09 2.79 0.64
CA GLY A 59 -6.30 3.73 1.73
C GLY A 59 -5.17 3.74 2.73
N LEU A 60 -5.41 4.39 3.84
CA LEU A 60 -4.47 4.56 4.94
C LEU A 60 -4.55 3.40 5.93
N VAL A 61 -3.38 2.95 6.36
CA VAL A 61 -3.19 2.00 7.46
C VAL A 61 -2.09 2.51 8.41
N PRO A 62 -2.10 2.13 9.69
CA PRO A 62 -1.02 2.52 10.60
C PRO A 62 0.34 2.01 10.13
N SER A 63 1.34 2.89 10.06
CA SER A 63 2.70 2.52 9.63
C SER A 63 3.35 1.46 10.52
N ALA A 64 2.97 1.42 11.80
CA ALA A 64 3.47 0.45 12.78
C ALA A 64 3.11 -1.01 12.46
N ILE A 65 2.14 -1.25 11.58
CA ILE A 65 1.73 -2.60 11.18
C ILE A 65 2.23 -3.01 9.78
N VAL A 66 2.98 -2.12 9.12
CA VAL A 66 3.50 -2.33 7.76
C VAL A 66 4.98 -2.69 7.81
N VAL A 67 5.39 -3.74 7.08
CA VAL A 67 6.81 -4.13 6.94
C VAL A 67 7.23 -4.14 5.47
N GLY A 68 8.52 -3.87 5.20
CA GLY A 68 9.08 -3.83 3.84
C GLY A 68 9.09 -2.44 3.17
N MET A 69 8.97 -1.36 3.95
CA MET A 69 8.98 0.03 3.47
C MET A 69 10.37 0.53 3.05
#